data_AF-A0A653ABH5-F1
#
_entry.id   AF-A0A653ABH5-F1
#
_cell.length_a   1.000
_cell.length_b   1.000
_cell.length_c   1.000
_cell.angle_alpha   90.00
_cell.angle_beta   90.00
_cell.angle_gamma   90.00
#
_symmetry.space_group_name_H-M   'P 1'
#
loop_
_entity.id
_entity.type
_entity.pdbx_description
1 polymer ?
#
loop_
_entity_poly.entity_id
_entity_poly.type
_entity_poly.pdbx_seq_one_letter_code
_entity_poly.pdbx_strand_id
1 'polypeptide(L)'
;MTYENFISYIEHPENLAEEQIPELKELIEKFPYFGAAHWLYLKALKNTNSIYYGAELNKTAVFSQERRQLYFFIHPEELETKNNRERVSKDGSYFDMIESFESSDENKRQSLKSLAERLKAARENLKSSENR
;
A
#
# COMPACT_ATOMS: atom_id res chain seq x y z
N MET A 1 -28.86 10.52 -6.18
CA MET A 1 -28.05 10.88 -5.00
C MET A 1 -28.41 12.26 -4.45
N THR A 2 -28.76 12.34 -3.16
CA THR A 2 -28.93 13.60 -2.40
C THR A 2 -27.63 14.01 -1.72
N TYR A 3 -27.58 15.23 -1.15
CA TYR A 3 -26.43 15.69 -0.38
C TYR A 3 -26.17 14.81 0.84
N GLU A 4 -27.21 14.48 1.61
CA GLU A 4 -27.12 13.67 2.82
C GLU A 4 -26.60 12.27 2.52
N ASN A 5 -27.06 11.65 1.42
CA ASN A 5 -26.57 10.35 0.99
C ASN A 5 -25.08 10.40 0.66
N PHE A 6 -24.64 11.45 -0.04
CA PHE A 6 -23.24 11.61 -0.41
C PHE A 6 -22.34 11.79 0.82
N ILE A 7 -22.76 12.60 1.79
CA ILE A 7 -22.03 12.76 3.06
C ILE A 7 -21.97 11.43 3.82
N SER A 8 -23.07 10.68 3.88
CA SER A 8 -23.09 9.34 4.50
C SER A 8 -22.08 8.38 3.85
N TYR A 9 -21.90 8.43 2.52
CA TYR A 9 -20.90 7.61 1.82
C TYR A 9 -19.46 8.02 2.14
N ILE A 10 -19.20 9.29 2.45
CA ILE A 10 -17.89 9.76 2.89
C ILE A 10 -17.58 9.29 4.30
N GLU A 11 -18.57 9.32 5.19
CA GLU A 11 -18.43 8.90 6.59
C GLU A 11 -18.28 7.38 6.70
N HIS A 12 -18.99 6.63 5.85
CA HIS A 12 -19.03 5.17 5.86
C HIS A 12 -18.73 4.55 4.48
N PRO A 13 -17.52 4.75 3.93
CA PRO A 13 -17.15 4.26 2.59
C PRO A 13 -17.07 2.72 2.50
N GLU A 14 -17.00 2.02 3.63
CA GLU A 14 -17.09 0.56 3.74
C GLU A 14 -18.47 0.00 3.38
N ASN A 15 -19.52 0.81 3.51
CA ASN A 15 -20.91 0.38 3.27
C ASN A 15 -21.34 0.56 1.80
N LEU A 16 -20.46 1.08 0.94
CA LEU A 16 -20.73 1.21 -0.48
C LEU A 16 -20.88 -0.17 -1.14
N ALA A 17 -22.00 -0.36 -1.81
CA ALA A 17 -22.42 -1.58 -2.50
C ALA A 17 -22.69 -1.29 -4.00
N GLU A 18 -23.14 -2.31 -4.73
CA GLU A 18 -23.35 -2.21 -6.18
C GLU A 18 -24.42 -1.18 -6.57
N GLU A 19 -25.41 -0.96 -5.69
CA GLU A 19 -26.55 -0.09 -5.95
C GLU A 19 -26.15 1.39 -6.09
N GLN A 20 -25.06 1.82 -5.44
CA GLN A 20 -24.60 3.21 -5.50
C GLN A 20 -23.68 3.48 -6.71
N ILE A 21 -23.16 2.44 -7.35
CA ILE A 21 -22.20 2.56 -8.47
C ILE A 21 -22.77 3.41 -9.62
N PRO A 22 -24.02 3.21 -10.11
CA PRO A 22 -24.55 4.01 -11.21
C PRO A 22 -24.65 5.50 -10.86
N GLU A 23 -25.10 5.83 -9.65
CA GLU A 23 -25.25 7.22 -9.23
C GLU A 23 -23.88 7.93 -9.06
N LEU A 24 -22.90 7.23 -8.48
CA LEU A 24 -21.53 7.74 -8.36
C LEU A 24 -20.86 7.89 -9.73
N LYS A 25 -21.11 6.96 -10.65
CA LYS A 25 -20.62 7.04 -12.03
C LYS A 25 -21.20 8.25 -12.75
N GLU A 26 -22.50 8.47 -12.66
CA GLU A 26 -23.16 9.64 -13.24
C GLU A 26 -22.59 10.94 -12.67
N LEU A 27 -22.28 10.96 -11.37
CA LEU A 27 -21.71 12.13 -10.71
C LEU A 27 -20.31 12.48 -11.25
N ILE A 28 -19.43 11.49 -11.42
CA ILE A 28 -18.09 11.73 -11.98
C ILE A 28 -18.12 12.08 -13.47
N GLU A 29 -19.11 11.59 -14.22
CA GLU A 29 -19.31 11.95 -15.63
C GLU A 29 -19.80 13.41 -15.76
N LYS A 30 -20.70 13.85 -14.87
CA LYS A 30 -21.21 15.23 -14.83
C LYS A 30 -20.18 16.22 -14.27
N PHE A 31 -19.38 15.81 -13.30
CA PHE A 31 -18.40 16.67 -12.63
C PHE A 31 -17.01 16.00 -12.61
N PRO A 32 -16.27 15.99 -13.75
CA PRO A 32 -15.03 15.24 -13.90
C PRO A 32 -13.91 15.61 -12.93
N TYR A 33 -13.90 16.83 -12.40
CA TYR A 33 -12.88 17.30 -11.45
C TYR A 33 -13.26 17.07 -9.98
N PHE A 34 -14.39 16.41 -9.71
CA PHE A 34 -14.84 16.17 -8.34
C PHE A 34 -14.10 14.98 -7.71
N GLY A 35 -12.89 15.25 -7.18
CA GLY A 35 -12.01 14.22 -6.64
C GLY A 35 -12.66 13.29 -5.61
N ALA A 36 -13.45 13.83 -4.67
CA ALA A 36 -14.14 13.01 -3.67
C ALA A 36 -15.12 12.00 -4.29
N ALA A 37 -15.85 12.40 -5.35
CA ALA A 37 -16.74 11.49 -6.07
C ALA A 37 -15.95 10.38 -6.78
N HIS A 38 -14.80 10.70 -7.36
CA HIS A 38 -13.90 9.69 -7.94
C HIS A 38 -13.40 8.69 -6.90
N TRP A 39 -13.09 9.15 -5.68
CA TRP A 39 -12.64 8.27 -4.59
C TRP A 39 -13.75 7.33 -4.15
N LEU A 40 -14.96 7.83 -3.97
CA LEU A 40 -16.13 7.02 -3.60
C LEU A 40 -16.48 6.01 -4.69
N TYR A 41 -16.49 6.43 -5.96
CA TYR A 41 -16.74 5.53 -7.08
C TYR A 41 -15.71 4.39 -7.12
N LEU A 42 -14.43 4.73 -7.00
CA LEU A 42 -13.36 3.74 -6.95
C LEU A 42 -13.49 2.79 -5.75
N LYS A 43 -13.88 3.32 -4.58
CA LYS A 43 -14.11 2.51 -3.38
C LYS A 43 -15.27 1.54 -3.58
N ALA A 44 -16.39 1.99 -4.14
CA ALA A 44 -17.52 1.12 -4.47
C ALA A 44 -17.11 0.00 -5.44
N LEU A 45 -16.31 0.32 -6.47
CA LEU A 45 -15.76 -0.69 -7.38
C LEU A 45 -14.82 -1.70 -6.67
N LYS A 46 -14.02 -1.23 -5.70
CA LYS A 46 -13.16 -2.12 -4.89
C LYS A 46 -14.00 -3.05 -4.01
N ASN A 47 -14.96 -2.50 -3.26
CA ASN A 47 -15.77 -3.26 -2.31
C ASN A 47 -16.57 -4.38 -3.00
N THR A 48 -16.97 -4.15 -4.25
CA THR A 48 -17.75 -5.08 -5.07
C THR A 48 -16.88 -6.00 -5.94
N ASN A 49 -15.55 -5.96 -5.79
CA ASN A 49 -14.60 -6.71 -6.61
C ASN A 49 -14.83 -6.54 -8.13
N SER A 50 -15.19 -5.32 -8.54
CA SER A 50 -15.49 -5.02 -9.93
C SER A 50 -14.25 -5.14 -10.83
N ILE A 51 -14.42 -5.76 -12.01
CA ILE A 51 -13.36 -5.84 -13.04
C ILE A 51 -12.88 -4.46 -13.51
N TYR A 52 -13.70 -3.43 -13.34
CA TYR A 52 -13.38 -2.06 -13.76
C TYR A 52 -12.47 -1.31 -12.77
N TYR A 53 -12.30 -1.85 -11.55
CA TYR A 53 -11.51 -1.22 -10.49
C TYR A 53 -10.11 -0.79 -10.95
N GLY A 54 -9.37 -1.68 -11.62
CA GLY A 54 -8.00 -1.40 -12.03
C GLY A 54 -7.88 -0.28 -13.06
N ALA A 55 -8.82 -0.20 -14.01
CA ALA A 55 -8.86 0.88 -14.99
C ALA A 55 -9.20 2.22 -14.33
N GLU A 56 -10.14 2.20 -13.38
CA GLU A 56 -10.60 3.40 -12.69
C GLU A 56 -9.57 3.93 -11.69
N LEU A 57 -8.83 3.05 -11.01
CA LEU A 57 -7.76 3.44 -10.07
C LEU A 57 -6.77 4.42 -10.71
N ASN A 58 -6.36 4.15 -11.95
CA ASN A 58 -5.44 5.02 -12.69
C ASN A 58 -6.04 6.39 -12.97
N LYS A 59 -7.33 6.45 -13.34
CA LYS A 59 -8.03 7.71 -13.59
C LYS A 59 -8.21 8.50 -12.31
N THR A 60 -8.73 7.88 -11.25
CA THR A 60 -8.88 8.50 -9.93
C THR A 60 -7.55 9.06 -9.44
N ALA A 61 -6.44 8.34 -9.62
CA ALA A 61 -5.10 8.80 -9.21
C ALA A 61 -4.59 10.05 -9.96
N VAL A 62 -5.18 10.41 -11.11
CA VAL A 62 -4.93 11.68 -11.82
C VAL A 62 -5.73 12.82 -11.17
N PHE A 63 -6.97 12.56 -10.77
CA PHE A 63 -7.85 13.54 -10.12
C PHE A 63 -7.59 13.70 -8.61
N SER A 64 -6.78 12.83 -8.01
CA SER A 64 -6.36 12.91 -6.61
C SER A 64 -5.20 13.88 -6.41
N GLN A 65 -5.39 14.85 -5.52
CA GLN A 65 -4.31 15.76 -5.09
C GLN A 65 -3.19 15.01 -4.35
N GLU A 66 -3.54 14.11 -3.43
CA GLU A 66 -2.58 13.31 -2.68
C GLU A 66 -2.79 11.80 -2.86
N ARG A 67 -1.96 11.17 -3.69
CA ARG A 67 -2.02 9.72 -3.96
C ARG A 67 -1.80 8.86 -2.71
N ARG A 68 -1.04 9.37 -1.73
CA ARG A 68 -0.87 8.69 -0.44
C ARG A 68 -2.18 8.60 0.33
N GLN A 69 -2.95 9.69 0.38
CA GLN A 69 -4.24 9.69 1.06
C GLN A 69 -5.24 8.79 0.32
N LEU A 70 -5.27 8.82 -1.02
CA LEU A 70 -6.05 7.89 -1.82
C LEU A 70 -5.71 6.43 -1.47
N TYR A 71 -4.42 6.09 -1.40
CA TYR A 71 -3.98 4.74 -1.05
C TYR A 71 -4.55 4.28 0.30
N PHE A 72 -4.43 5.09 1.34
CA PHE A 72 -4.95 4.73 2.68
C PHE A 72 -6.48 4.75 2.74
N PHE A 73 -7.14 5.60 1.96
CA PHE A 73 -8.60 5.58 1.84
C PHE A 73 -9.10 4.26 1.23
N ILE A 74 -8.38 3.75 0.23
CA ILE A 74 -8.67 2.47 -0.40
C ILE A 74 -8.29 1.32 0.54
N HIS A 75 -7.14 1.40 1.20
CA HIS A 75 -6.52 0.37 2.06
C HIS A 75 -6.39 0.83 3.53
N PRO A 76 -7.51 0.98 4.26
CA PRO A 76 -7.47 1.44 5.65
C PRO A 76 -6.69 0.49 6.57
N GLU A 77 -6.63 -0.80 6.26
CA GLU A 77 -5.86 -1.82 6.98
C GLU A 77 -4.35 -1.50 7.06
N GLU A 78 -3.81 -0.79 6.07
CA GLU A 78 -2.40 -0.41 6.00
C GLU A 78 -2.04 0.80 6.90
N LEU A 79 -3.04 1.44 7.51
CA LEU A 79 -2.81 2.48 8.51
C LEU A 79 -2.35 1.88 9.84
N GLU A 80 -2.89 0.71 10.22
CA GLU A 80 -2.51 0.04 11.47
C GLU A 80 -1.09 -0.54 11.40
N THR A 81 -0.66 -1.01 10.22
CA THR A 81 0.69 -1.55 10.00
C THR A 81 1.78 -0.47 10.12
N LYS A 82 1.45 0.79 9.84
CA LYS A 82 2.37 1.92 10.01
C LYS A 82 2.61 2.31 11.47
N ASN A 83 1.60 2.22 12.32
CA ASN A 83 1.75 2.60 13.74
C ASN A 83 2.64 1.60 14.50
N ASN A 84 2.66 0.33 14.08
CA ASN A 84 3.54 -0.71 14.66
C ASN A 84 4.94 -0.75 14.03
N ARG A 85 5.16 -0.09 12.89
CA ARG A 85 6.49 0.15 12.36
C ARG A 85 7.02 1.41 13.02
N GLU A 86 7.53 1.27 14.24
CA GLU A 86 8.51 2.21 14.76
C GLU A 86 9.49 2.51 13.62
N ARG A 87 9.78 3.79 13.40
CA ARG A 87 10.81 4.22 12.46
C ARG A 87 12.15 3.74 13.01
N VAL A 88 12.44 2.45 12.88
CA VAL A 88 13.81 1.97 12.80
C VAL A 88 14.36 2.74 11.62
N SER A 89 15.30 3.64 11.89
CA SER A 89 16.07 4.34 10.88
C SER A 89 16.76 3.27 10.03
N LYS A 90 16.07 2.83 8.97
CA LYS A 90 16.63 1.92 8.00
C LYS A 90 17.50 2.78 7.12
N ASP A 91 18.78 2.82 7.45
CA ASP A 91 19.82 3.52 6.70
C ASP A 91 20.06 2.88 5.31
N GLY A 92 19.20 1.93 4.92
CA GLY A 92 19.33 1.13 3.70
C GLY A 92 20.46 0.12 3.82
N SER A 93 20.83 -0.28 5.05
CA SER A 93 21.93 -1.20 5.26
C SER A 93 21.57 -2.58 4.69
N TYR A 94 22.60 -3.32 4.26
CA TYR A 94 22.45 -4.68 3.75
C TYR A 94 21.68 -5.60 4.73
N PHE A 95 21.78 -5.34 6.04
CA PHE A 95 21.07 -6.09 7.07
C PHE A 95 19.57 -5.76 7.12
N ASP A 96 19.17 -4.50 6.89
CA ASP A 96 17.77 -4.08 6.82
C ASP A 96 17.02 -4.73 5.66
N MET A 97 17.75 -4.95 4.57
CA MET A 97 17.23 -5.62 3.37
C MET A 97 17.02 -7.10 3.64
N ILE A 98 17.98 -7.79 4.29
CA ILE A 98 17.85 -9.19 4.69
C ILE A 98 16.62 -9.39 5.57
N GLU A 99 16.44 -8.55 6.59
CA GLU A 99 15.32 -8.64 7.54
C GLU A 99 13.96 -8.45 6.86
N SER A 100 13.88 -7.56 5.85
CA SER A 100 12.65 -7.41 5.06
C SER A 100 12.27 -8.67 4.26
N PHE A 101 13.27 -9.45 3.82
CA PHE A 101 13.09 -10.71 3.10
C PHE A 101 12.86 -11.92 4.03
N GLU A 102 13.06 -11.80 5.35
CA GLU A 102 12.82 -12.89 6.33
C GLU A 102 11.34 -13.25 6.49
N SER A 103 10.45 -12.38 6.01
CA SER A 103 9.00 -12.49 6.11
C SER A 103 8.34 -13.44 5.09
N SER A 104 9.06 -14.12 4.18
CA SER A 104 8.39 -14.82 3.06
C SER A 104 8.89 -16.19 2.56
N ASP A 105 9.92 -16.87 3.11
CA ASP A 105 10.21 -18.28 2.68
C ASP A 105 11.28 -19.01 3.52
N GLU A 106 11.05 -20.27 3.94
CA GLU A 106 11.98 -21.03 4.80
C GLU A 106 13.27 -21.49 4.10
N ASN A 107 13.20 -21.90 2.83
CA ASN A 107 14.37 -22.42 2.10
C ASN A 107 15.44 -21.34 1.84
N LYS A 108 15.03 -20.08 1.70
CA LYS A 108 15.95 -18.95 1.56
C LYS A 108 16.68 -18.62 2.87
N ARG A 109 16.07 -18.93 4.04
CA ARG A 109 16.70 -18.70 5.37
C ARG A 109 18.00 -19.49 5.54
N GLN A 110 18.04 -20.73 5.07
CA GLN A 110 19.23 -21.57 5.19
C GLN A 110 20.36 -21.09 4.25
N SER A 111 20.02 -20.70 3.03
CA SER A 111 21.00 -20.15 2.07
C SER A 111 21.58 -18.80 2.53
N LEU A 112 20.80 -17.97 3.20
CA LEU A 112 21.26 -16.65 3.67
C LEU A 112 22.08 -16.74 4.95
N LYS A 113 21.73 -17.63 5.89
CA LYS A 113 22.57 -17.91 7.07
C LYS A 113 23.97 -18.36 6.68
N SER A 114 24.07 -19.28 5.71
CA SER A 114 25.36 -19.75 5.22
C SER A 114 26.17 -18.66 4.50
N LEU A 115 25.52 -17.74 3.77
CA LEU A 115 26.20 -16.60 3.15
C LEU A 115 26.72 -15.60 4.20
N ALA A 116 25.92 -15.29 5.23
CA ALA A 116 26.33 -14.40 6.32
C ALA A 116 27.51 -14.96 7.12
N GLU A 117 27.51 -16.27 7.40
CA GLU A 117 28.65 -16.95 8.05
C GLU A 117 29.93 -16.87 7.21
N ARG A 118 29.83 -17.09 5.90
CA ARG A 118 30.97 -17.00 4.97
C ARG A 118 31.55 -15.58 4.91
N LEU A 119 30.70 -14.55 4.88
CA LEU A 119 31.15 -13.16 4.88
C LEU A 119 31.80 -12.77 6.21
N LYS A 120 31.26 -13.23 7.34
CA LYS A 120 31.85 -13.02 8.67
C LYS A 120 33.23 -13.66 8.76
N ALA A 121 33.37 -14.91 8.31
CA ALA A 121 34.66 -15.60 8.27
C ALA A 121 35.68 -14.90 7.37
N ALA A 122 35.27 -14.43 6.19
CA ALA A 122 36.15 -13.69 5.28
C ALA A 122 36.65 -12.37 5.90
N ARG A 123 35.80 -11.66 6.63
CA ARG A 123 36.18 -10.41 7.32
C ARG A 123 37.19 -10.64 8.45
N GLU A 124 37.04 -11.70 9.23
CA GLU A 124 37.98 -12.03 10.30
C GLU A 124 39.34 -12.50 9.73
N ASN A 125 39.34 -13.18 8.58
CA ASN A 125 40.58 -13.53 7.87
C ASN A 125 41.33 -12.30 7.32
N LEU A 126 40.61 -11.27 6.87
CA LEU A 126 41.20 -10.00 6.46
C LEU A 126 41.82 -9.27 7.66
N LYS A 127 41.12 -9.21 8.79
CA LYS A 127 41.66 -8.57 10.02
C LYS A 127 42.89 -9.28 10.58
N SER A 128 42.94 -10.62 10.48
CA SER A 128 44.08 -11.42 10.95
C SER A 128 45.27 -11.41 9.99
N SER A 129 45.06 -11.03 8.71
CA SER A 129 46.15 -10.80 7.75
C SER A 129 46.70 -9.38 7.80
N GLU A 130 45.92 -8.38 8.23
CA GLU A 130 46.41 -7.01 8.50
C GLU A 130 47.24 -6.87 9.78
N ASN A 131 47.14 -7.83 10.71
CA ASN A 131 47.84 -7.83 12.01
C ASN A 131 49.10 -8.73 12.06
N ARG A 132 49.66 -9.11 10.90
CA ARG A 132 50.90 -9.89 10.76
C ARG A 132 52.03 -9.09 10.15
#